data_AF-A0A0U3FP02-F1
#
_entry.id   AF-A0A0U3FP02-F1
#
_cell.length_a   1.000
_cell.length_b   1.000
_cell.length_c   1.000
_cell.angle_alpha   90.00
_cell.angle_beta   90.00
_cell.angle_gamma   90.00
#
_symmetry.space_group_name_H-M   'P 1'
#
loop_
_entity.id
_entity.type
_entity.pdbx_description
1 polymer ?
#
loop_
_entity_poly.entity_id
_entity_poly.type
_entity_poly.pdbx_seq_one_letter_code
_entity_poly.pdbx_strand_id
1 'polypeptide(L)' 'MVEEIVKVSRNYQVTIPAKIRQKFQVKEGDLVRVIYDENENVVKIQILREAWK' A
#
# COMPACT_ATOMS: atom_id res chain seq x y z
N MET A 1 -16.04 -0.01 5.21
CA MET A 1 -14.89 0.83 4.83
C MET A 1 -13.91 0.81 5.99
N VAL A 2 -12.60 0.65 5.76
CA VAL A 2 -11.59 0.73 6.83
C VAL A 2 -10.61 1.82 6.43
N GLU A 3 -10.54 2.86 7.23
CA GLU A 3 -9.68 4.02 7.03
C GLU A 3 -8.94 4.33 8.33
N GLU A 4 -7.76 4.93 8.20
CA GLU A 4 -6.96 5.36 9.34
C GLU A 4 -6.03 6.48 8.88
N ILE A 5 -6.02 7.59 9.63
CA ILE A 5 -5.20 8.76 9.32
C ILE A 5 -3.80 8.50 9.84
N VAL A 6 -2.81 8.52 8.95
CA VAL A 6 -1.40 8.30 9.28
C VAL A 6 -0.56 9.50 8.87
N LYS A 7 0.51 9.75 9.63
CA LYS A 7 1.50 10.77 9.28
C LYS A 7 2.52 10.18 8.31
N VAL A 8 2.91 10.97 7.30
CA VAL A 8 4.05 10.63 6.44
C VAL A 8 5.34 10.68 7.27
N SER A 9 6.06 9.57 7.28
CA SER A 9 7.34 9.43 7.95
C SER A 9 8.47 10.02 7.11
N ARG A 10 9.69 10.00 7.66
CA ARG A 10 10.89 10.44 6.92
C ARG A 10 11.03 9.64 5.62
N ASN A 11 11.69 10.23 4.63
CA ASN A 11 11.91 9.62 3.31
C ASN A 11 10.61 9.24 2.58
N TYR A 12 9.53 10.03 2.76
CA TYR A 12 8.24 9.84 2.08
C TYR A 12 7.56 8.48 2.35
N GLN A 13 7.92 7.83 3.46
CA GLN A 13 7.33 6.55 3.84
C GLN A 13 5.95 6.74 4.46
N VAL A 14 4.97 5.96 4.01
CA VAL A 14 3.64 5.90 4.62
C VAL A 14 3.46 4.53 5.24
N THR A 15 3.28 4.49 6.56
CA THR A 15 3.06 3.23 7.26
C THR A 15 1.63 2.76 6.99
N ILE A 16 1.47 1.58 6.38
CA ILE A 16 0.16 0.92 6.28
C ILE A 16 -0.20 0.42 7.69
N PRO A 17 -1.25 0.96 8.34
CA PRO A 17 -1.56 0.61 9.72
C PRO A 17 -2.14 -0.80 9.83
N ALA A 18 -2.12 -1.36 11.05
CA ALA A 18 -2.47 -2.76 11.29
C ALA A 18 -3.87 -3.14 10.78
N LYS A 19 -4.86 -2.23 10.90
CA LYS A 19 -6.22 -2.45 10.42
C LYS A 19 -6.29 -2.68 8.90
N ILE A 20 -5.46 -1.97 8.14
CA ILE A 20 -5.37 -2.12 6.70
C ILE A 20 -4.56 -3.38 6.36
N ARG A 21 -3.45 -3.65 7.06
CA ARG A 21 -2.62 -4.86 6.83
C ARG A 21 -3.38 -6.18 7.06
N GLN A 22 -4.37 -6.21 7.94
CA GLN A 22 -5.22 -7.40 8.13
C GLN A 22 -5.99 -7.77 6.86
N LYS A 23 -6.37 -6.79 6.04
CA LYS A 23 -7.07 -7.00 4.77
C LYS A 23 -6.11 -7.04 3.58
N PHE A 24 -5.07 -6.22 3.63
CA PHE A 24 -4.02 -6.09 2.64
C PHE A 24 -2.77 -6.82 3.13
N GLN A 25 -2.71 -8.12 2.86
CA GLN A 25 -1.66 -9.02 3.34
C GLN A 25 -0.31 -8.78 2.65
N VAL A 26 0.33 -7.66 2.97
CA VAL A 26 1.73 -7.38 2.61
C VAL A 26 2.67 -7.91 3.67
N LYS A 27 3.76 -8.51 3.23
CA LYS A 27 4.87 -8.96 4.06
C LYS A 27 6.14 -8.23 3.68
N GLU A 28 7.12 -8.27 4.58
CA GLU A 28 8.47 -7.79 4.28
C GLU A 28 9.04 -8.61 3.12
N GLY A 29 9.55 -7.92 2.10
CA GLY A 29 10.07 -8.54 0.87
C GLY A 29 9.07 -8.64 -0.28
N ASP A 30 7.78 -8.35 -0.06
CA ASP A 30 6.80 -8.31 -1.15
C ASP A 30 7.06 -7.14 -2.11
N LEU A 31 6.99 -7.42 -3.41
CA LEU A 31 6.97 -6.39 -4.43
C LEU A 31 5.56 -5.80 -4.52
N VAL A 32 5.48 -4.48 -4.51
CA VAL A 32 4.22 -3.75 -4.65
C VAL A 32 4.32 -2.75 -5.79
N ARG A 33 3.25 -2.64 -6.56
CA ARG A 33 3.07 -1.62 -7.59
C ARG A 33 2.33 -0.44 -7.00
N VAL A 34 2.92 0.75 -7.13
CA VAL A 34 2.32 2.02 -6.70
C VAL A 34 1.84 2.76 -7.94
N ILE A 35 0.55 3.06 -8.01
CA ILE A 35 -0.09 3.71 -9.16
C ILE A 35 -0.77 4.97 -8.65
N TYR A 36 -0.53 6.10 -9.31
CA TYR A 36 -1.30 7.31 -9.08
C TYR A 36 -2.48 7.35 -10.06
N ASP A 37 -3.69 7.46 -9.53
CA ASP A 37 -4.90 7.63 -10.34
C ASP A 37 -5.29 9.10 -10.35
N GLU A 38 -5.11 9.76 -11.49
CA GLU A 38 -5.43 11.19 -11.66
C GLU A 38 -6.93 11.49 -11.56
N ASN A 39 -7.79 10.52 -11.87
CA ASN A 39 -9.26 10.74 -11.86
C ASN A 39 -9.80 10.80 -10.44
N GLU A 40 -9.27 9.95 -9.57
CA GLU A 40 -9.67 9.85 -8.17
C GLU A 40 -8.75 10.65 -7.23
N ASN A 41 -7.61 11.14 -7.75
CA ASN A 41 -6.57 11.85 -6.98
C ASN A 41 -6.06 11.02 -5.78
N VAL A 42 -5.87 9.71 -6.00
CA VAL A 42 -5.44 8.74 -4.96
C VAL A 42 -4.27 7.89 -5.44
N VAL A 43 -3.49 7.40 -4.48
CA VAL A 43 -2.45 6.40 -4.72
C VAL A 43 -3.02 5.01 -4.46
N LYS A 44 -3.00 4.15 -5.48
CA LYS A 44 -3.40 2.74 -5.41
C LYS A 44 -2.14 1.88 -5.26
N ILE A 45 -2.14 1.00 -4.27
CA ILE A 45 -1.05 0.02 -4.04
C ILE A 45 -1.58 -1.37 -4.36
N GLN A 46 -0.89 -2.09 -5.24
CA GLN A 46 -1.23 -3.45 -5.63
C GLN A 46 -0.07 -4.39 -5.32
N ILE A 47 -0.35 -5.54 -4.71
CA ILE A 47 0.69 -6.55 -4.45
C ILE A 47 1.01 -7.24 -5.78
N LEU A 48 2.27 -7.17 -6.20
CA LEU A 48 2.77 -7.97 -7.31
C LEU A 48 3.09 -9.36 -6.76
N ARG A 49 2.10 -10.25 -6.81
CA ARG A 49 2.35 -11.68 -6.66
C ARG A 49 3.01 -12.14 -7.94
N GLU A 50 4.32 -11.97 -8.02
CA GLU A 50 5.07 -12.40 -9.19
C GLU A 50 4.95 -13.93 -9.30
N ALA A 51 4.19 -14.36 -10.30
CA ALA A 51 4.29 -15.68 -10.87
C ALA A 51 5.65 -15.75 -11.57
N TRP A 52 6.72 -15.99 -10.81
CA TRP A 52 7.92 -16.59 -11.37
C TRP A 52 7.53 -17.99 -11.85
N LYS A 53 7.17 -18.09 -13.12
CA LYS A 53 7.02 -19.36 -13.85
C LYS A 53 7.92 -19.33 -15.07
#